data_AF-A0A969XCC7-F1
#
_entry.id   AF-A0A969XCC7-F1
#
_cell.length_a   1.000
_cell.length_b   1.000
_cell.length_c   1.000
_cell.angle_alpha   90.00
_cell.angle_beta   90.00
_cell.angle_gamma   90.00
#
_symmetry.space_group_name_H-M   'P 1'
#
loop_
_entity.id
_entity.type
_entity.pdbx_description
1 polymer ?
#
loop_
_entity_poly.entity_id
_entity_poly.type
_entity_poly.pdbx_seq_one_letter_code
_entity_poly.pdbx_strand_id
1 'polypeptide(L)'
;SNTTTSTRQTPTGSTTATSAAVTTANTGATSGGSAIGSSESGRPGSPTTTTNGTLPSATTSDITPTTSDAVDIPQLAFIVSVSTNTPATVQADYVEIYFDAEAVALAQQDNYPLLEKDEAGEYYLPNDYYLRNNNTKLRSLTLSPDCLIEVLPPEGGAEATEVITAAELRGFVEIEKRLMELHFDKSGTRLIGLTEFFLP
;
A
#
# COMPACT_ATOMS: atom_id res chain seq x y z
N SER A 1 -24.58 15.58 58.25
CA SER A 1 -23.28 15.09 58.73
C SER A 1 -23.19 13.60 58.49
N ASN A 2 -22.35 13.17 57.56
CA ASN A 2 -21.74 11.85 57.59
C ASN A 2 -20.51 11.87 56.69
N THR A 3 -19.37 11.75 57.34
CA THR A 3 -18.03 11.80 56.79
C THR A 3 -17.61 10.37 56.48
N THR A 4 -17.16 10.07 55.27
CA THR A 4 -16.50 8.80 54.98
C THR A 4 -15.18 9.08 54.29
N THR A 5 -14.13 8.97 55.09
CA THR A 5 -12.73 9.05 54.74
C THR A 5 -12.32 7.79 53.98
N SER A 6 -11.79 7.95 52.77
CA SER A 6 -11.11 6.86 52.04
C SER A 6 -9.63 7.22 51.90
N THR A 7 -8.79 6.45 52.59
CA THR A 7 -7.33 6.54 52.58
C THR A 7 -6.74 5.60 51.55
N ARG A 8 -5.92 6.17 50.66
CA ARG A 8 -4.57 5.70 50.25
C ARG A 8 -4.45 4.35 49.54
N GLN A 9 -3.95 4.38 48.29
CA GLN A 9 -2.72 3.66 47.91
C GLN A 9 -2.17 4.16 46.56
N THR A 10 -0.96 4.70 46.61
CA THR A 10 -0.09 5.00 45.48
C THR A 10 0.79 3.77 45.22
N PRO A 11 0.85 3.23 43.99
CA PRO A 11 1.94 2.37 43.59
C PRO A 11 3.10 3.22 43.04
N THR A 12 4.23 3.19 43.75
CA THR A 12 5.54 3.62 43.26
C THR A 12 6.19 2.43 42.58
N GLY A 13 6.18 2.42 41.24
CA GLY A 13 6.85 1.42 40.41
C GLY A 13 7.91 2.09 39.54
N SER A 14 9.09 2.33 40.11
CA SER A 14 10.30 2.74 39.39
C SER A 14 10.87 1.52 38.66
N THR A 15 10.82 1.49 37.34
CA THR A 15 11.58 0.51 36.54
C THR A 15 12.53 1.25 35.61
N THR A 16 13.81 1.18 35.97
CA THR A 16 14.97 1.62 35.20
C THR A 16 15.15 0.72 33.99
N ALA A 17 15.08 1.27 32.78
CA ALA A 17 15.53 0.60 31.57
C ALA A 17 16.88 1.21 31.13
N THR A 18 17.91 0.37 31.22
CA THR A 18 19.31 0.64 30.91
C THR A 18 19.52 0.79 29.40
N SER A 19 20.14 1.90 29.00
CA SER A 19 20.68 2.11 27.66
C SER A 19 21.87 1.16 27.40
N ALA A 20 21.80 0.37 26.34
CA ALA A 20 22.95 -0.31 25.76
C ALA A 20 23.33 0.40 24.45
N ALA A 21 24.45 1.12 24.49
CA ALA A 21 25.12 1.63 23.31
C ALA A 21 25.85 0.49 22.62
N VAL A 22 25.59 0.26 21.33
CA VAL A 22 26.46 -0.55 20.46
C VAL A 22 27.32 0.41 19.65
N THR A 23 28.60 0.45 20.01
CA THR A 23 29.68 1.02 19.22
C THR A 23 30.32 -0.11 18.44
N THR A 24 30.35 -0.04 17.11
CA THR A 24 31.31 -0.82 16.32
C THR A 24 31.97 0.13 15.32
N ALA A 25 33.29 0.28 15.45
CA ALA A 25 34.12 1.09 14.58
C ALA A 25 34.89 0.22 13.58
N ASN A 26 34.97 0.73 12.36
CA ASN A 26 35.99 0.63 11.31
C ASN A 26 36.97 -0.56 11.22
N THR A 27 37.00 -1.15 10.02
CA THR A 27 38.21 -1.40 9.19
C THR A 27 37.68 -1.58 7.74
N GLY A 28 38.06 -0.89 6.67
CA GLY A 28 39.32 -0.27 6.29
C GLY A 28 40.07 -1.17 5.29
N ALA A 29 39.82 -1.07 3.98
CA ALA A 29 40.79 -1.44 2.93
C ALA A 29 40.39 -0.89 1.55
N THR A 30 41.42 -0.46 0.84
CA THR A 30 41.45 0.44 -0.31
C THR A 30 41.69 -0.31 -1.63
N SER A 31 41.45 0.39 -2.74
CA SER A 31 42.23 0.41 -3.99
C SER A 31 41.69 -0.34 -5.22
N GLY A 32 41.73 0.35 -6.36
CA GLY A 32 41.72 -0.28 -7.68
C GLY A 32 40.99 0.52 -8.76
N GLY A 33 41.54 1.67 -9.18
CA GLY A 33 41.06 2.37 -10.37
C GLY A 33 41.45 1.66 -11.68
N SER A 34 40.65 1.87 -12.71
CA SER A 34 41.14 1.94 -14.09
C SER A 34 40.21 2.81 -14.93
N ALA A 35 40.82 3.79 -15.56
CA ALA A 35 40.24 4.69 -16.51
C ALA A 35 40.66 4.30 -17.94
N ILE A 36 40.01 4.99 -18.89
CA ILE A 36 40.41 5.33 -20.26
C ILE A 36 39.73 4.51 -21.36
N GLY A 37 39.06 5.22 -22.26
CA GLY A 37 38.77 4.72 -23.60
C GLY A 37 37.68 5.45 -24.39
N SER A 38 37.84 6.74 -24.63
CA SER A 38 37.00 7.52 -25.55
C SER A 38 37.10 7.03 -27.01
N SER A 39 36.01 7.09 -27.77
CA SER A 39 36.10 7.45 -29.18
C SER A 39 34.80 8.06 -29.69
N GLU A 40 34.98 9.27 -30.20
CA GLU A 40 34.08 10.24 -30.77
C GLU A 40 33.80 9.93 -32.25
N SER A 41 32.60 10.24 -32.75
CA SER A 41 32.36 10.63 -34.14
C SER A 41 31.00 11.28 -34.27
N GLY A 42 30.99 12.47 -34.86
CA GLY A 42 29.89 13.42 -34.79
C GLY A 42 28.97 13.49 -36.01
N ARG A 43 27.84 14.17 -35.73
CA ARG A 43 27.18 15.21 -36.56
C ARG A 43 26.34 14.74 -37.77
N PRO A 44 25.45 15.60 -38.32
CA PRO A 44 24.14 16.07 -37.81
C PRO A 44 22.97 15.76 -38.77
N GLY A 45 21.73 15.97 -38.33
CA GLY A 45 20.62 16.23 -39.25
C GLY A 45 19.21 16.03 -38.68
N SER A 46 18.53 17.13 -38.33
CA SER A 46 17.07 17.19 -38.39
C SER A 46 16.64 17.28 -39.86
N PRO A 47 15.53 16.64 -40.26
CA PRO A 47 14.28 17.39 -40.25
C PRO A 47 13.05 16.60 -39.76
N THR A 48 12.11 17.38 -39.24
CA THR A 48 10.72 17.06 -38.91
C THR A 48 9.97 16.40 -40.07
N THR A 49 9.21 15.33 -39.81
CA THR A 49 8.00 15.03 -40.61
C THR A 49 6.89 14.47 -39.71
N THR A 50 5.80 15.23 -39.66
CA THR A 50 4.50 14.90 -39.07
C THR A 50 3.95 13.60 -39.65
N THR A 51 3.61 12.64 -38.80
CA THR A 51 2.73 11.52 -39.17
C THR A 51 1.57 11.49 -38.19
N ASN A 52 0.37 11.74 -38.71
CA ASN A 52 -0.89 11.50 -38.02
C ASN A 52 -0.98 10.01 -37.66
N GLY A 53 -0.56 9.66 -36.45
CA GLY A 53 -0.85 8.38 -35.83
C GLY A 53 -2.21 8.48 -35.16
N THR A 54 -3.24 7.91 -35.78
CA THR A 54 -4.49 7.58 -35.13
C THR A 54 -4.18 6.84 -33.83
N LEU A 55 -4.52 7.45 -32.68
CA LEU A 55 -4.39 6.81 -31.38
C LEU A 55 -5.10 5.45 -31.43
N PRO A 56 -4.46 4.33 -31.04
CA PRO A 56 -5.22 3.18 -30.61
C PRO A 56 -6.03 3.62 -29.40
N SER A 57 -7.36 3.62 -29.57
CA SER A 57 -8.31 3.75 -28.48
C SER A 57 -7.91 2.74 -27.42
N ALA A 58 -7.61 3.20 -26.21
CA ALA A 58 -7.30 2.36 -25.07
C ALA A 58 -8.49 1.42 -24.88
N THR A 59 -8.33 0.19 -25.33
CA THR A 59 -9.33 -0.84 -25.15
C THR A 59 -9.26 -1.15 -23.67
N THR A 60 -10.28 -0.72 -22.92
CA THR A 60 -10.48 -1.10 -21.53
C THR A 60 -10.48 -2.61 -21.48
N SER A 61 -9.34 -3.17 -21.09
CA SER A 61 -9.22 -4.59 -20.86
C SER A 61 -10.06 -4.87 -19.64
N ASP A 62 -11.15 -5.61 -19.84
CA ASP A 62 -11.84 -6.29 -18.75
C ASP A 62 -10.80 -7.17 -18.08
N ILE A 63 -10.20 -6.69 -16.99
CA ILE A 63 -9.36 -7.49 -16.10
C ILE A 63 -10.29 -8.48 -15.41
N THR A 64 -10.60 -9.55 -16.15
CA THR A 64 -10.96 -10.82 -15.57
C THR A 64 -9.64 -11.42 -15.14
N PRO A 65 -9.41 -11.69 -13.83
CA PRO A 65 -8.16 -12.29 -13.38
C PRO A 65 -7.94 -13.56 -14.17
N THR A 66 -6.92 -13.53 -15.03
CA THR A 66 -6.61 -14.63 -15.92
C THR A 66 -5.97 -15.68 -15.03
N THR A 67 -6.67 -16.77 -14.81
CA THR A 67 -6.15 -17.97 -14.15
C THR A 67 -5.11 -18.58 -15.07
N SER A 68 -3.88 -18.07 -15.04
CA SER A 68 -2.74 -18.68 -15.71
C SER A 68 -1.50 -18.34 -14.89
N ASP A 69 -1.06 -19.34 -14.12
CA ASP A 69 0.09 -19.32 -13.21
C ASP A 69 -0.05 -18.36 -12.02
N ALA A 70 -0.64 -18.89 -10.95
CA ALA A 70 -0.74 -18.28 -9.62
C ALA A 70 0.66 -18.07 -9.02
N VAL A 71 1.31 -16.99 -9.44
CA VAL A 71 2.23 -16.26 -8.57
C VAL A 71 1.33 -15.44 -7.65
N ASP A 72 1.53 -15.68 -6.35
CA ASP A 72 0.84 -15.15 -5.18
C ASP A 72 1.04 -13.62 -5.07
N ILE A 73 0.54 -12.85 -6.04
CA ILE A 73 0.55 -11.40 -5.96
C ILE A 73 -0.67 -11.02 -5.10
N PRO A 74 -0.48 -10.54 -3.86
CA PRO A 74 -1.59 -10.05 -3.06
C PRO A 74 -2.31 -8.96 -3.85
N GLN A 75 -3.63 -9.10 -3.98
CA GLN A 75 -4.43 -8.10 -4.67
C GLN A 75 -4.78 -7.01 -3.65
N LEU A 76 -4.45 -5.76 -3.94
CA LEU A 76 -4.80 -4.63 -3.07
C LEU A 76 -6.21 -4.13 -3.39
N ALA A 77 -7.01 -3.91 -2.35
CA ALA A 77 -8.32 -3.30 -2.52
C ALA A 77 -8.72 -2.46 -1.31
N PHE A 78 -9.48 -1.40 -1.56
CA PHE A 78 -10.25 -0.78 -0.48
C PHE A 78 -11.47 -1.63 -0.16
N ILE A 79 -11.61 -2.05 1.09
CA ILE A 79 -12.86 -2.61 1.58
C ILE A 79 -13.81 -1.46 1.85
N VAL A 80 -14.95 -1.47 1.15
CA VAL A 80 -15.94 -0.38 1.15
C VAL A 80 -17.17 -0.71 1.98
N SER A 81 -17.49 -2.00 2.12
CA SER A 81 -18.55 -2.46 3.02
C SER A 81 -18.40 -3.94 3.35
N VAL A 82 -19.01 -4.34 4.47
CA VAL A 82 -19.02 -5.73 4.94
C VAL A 82 -20.45 -6.13 5.30
N SER A 83 -20.88 -7.29 4.79
CA SER A 83 -22.12 -7.96 5.16
C SER A 83 -21.79 -9.19 5.98
N THR A 84 -22.35 -9.26 7.20
CA THR A 84 -22.14 -10.36 8.15
C THR A 84 -23.23 -11.44 8.06
N ASN A 85 -24.11 -11.38 7.06
CA ASN A 85 -25.01 -12.48 6.72
C ASN A 85 -24.21 -13.74 6.39
N THR A 86 -24.78 -14.94 6.48
CA THR A 86 -24.06 -16.18 6.17
C THR A 86 -24.31 -16.61 4.70
N PRO A 87 -23.28 -16.76 3.86
CA PRO A 87 -21.86 -16.51 4.15
C PRO A 87 -21.53 -15.01 4.15
N ALA A 88 -20.54 -14.62 4.96
CA ALA A 88 -20.14 -13.23 5.08
C ALA A 88 -19.48 -12.76 3.78
N THR A 89 -19.70 -11.51 3.41
CA THR A 89 -19.18 -10.94 2.15
C THR A 89 -18.64 -9.54 2.35
N VAL A 90 -17.61 -9.19 1.58
CA VAL A 90 -17.08 -7.82 1.51
C VAL A 90 -17.30 -7.25 0.11
N GLN A 91 -17.43 -5.93 0.02
CA GLN A 91 -17.32 -5.21 -1.25
C GLN A 91 -15.93 -4.59 -1.33
N ALA A 92 -15.15 -5.05 -2.31
CA ALA A 92 -13.79 -4.62 -2.57
C ALA A 92 -13.73 -3.71 -3.81
N ASP A 93 -12.97 -2.63 -3.69
CA ASP A 93 -12.61 -1.72 -4.78
C ASP A 93 -11.12 -1.88 -5.08
N TYR A 94 -10.80 -2.60 -6.15
CA TYR A 94 -9.42 -2.95 -6.47
C TYR A 94 -8.58 -1.74 -6.83
N VAL A 95 -7.36 -1.71 -6.33
CA VAL A 95 -6.39 -0.66 -6.61
C VAL A 95 -5.02 -1.25 -6.88
N GLU A 96 -4.21 -0.49 -7.59
CA GLU A 96 -2.80 -0.76 -7.79
C GLU A 96 -2.00 0.35 -7.12
N ILE A 97 -0.88 -0.03 -6.52
CA ILE A 97 0.06 0.92 -5.92
C ILE A 97 1.29 1.05 -6.82
N TYR A 98 1.68 2.28 -7.09
CA TYR A 98 2.86 2.64 -7.86
C TYR A 98 3.78 3.50 -6.99
N PHE A 99 5.09 3.42 -7.23
CA PHE A 99 6.11 4.16 -6.47
C PHE A 99 7.03 4.96 -7.41
N ASP A 100 7.80 5.87 -6.82
CA ASP A 100 8.87 6.63 -7.48
C ASP A 100 8.41 7.36 -8.77
N ALA A 101 9.27 7.38 -9.79
CA ALA A 101 9.02 8.07 -11.05
C ALA A 101 7.81 7.51 -11.82
N GLU A 102 7.47 6.23 -11.64
CA GLU A 102 6.28 5.63 -12.26
C GLU A 102 5.00 6.20 -11.63
N ALA A 103 4.97 6.33 -10.30
CA ALA A 103 3.86 6.95 -9.58
C ALA A 103 3.60 8.38 -10.08
N VAL A 104 4.67 9.20 -10.19
CA VAL A 104 4.56 10.58 -10.66
C VAL A 104 4.03 10.66 -12.08
N ALA A 105 4.54 9.82 -13.00
CA ALA A 105 4.10 9.81 -14.39
C ALA A 105 2.61 9.44 -14.53
N LEU A 106 2.16 8.43 -13.78
CA LEU A 106 0.76 8.00 -13.79
C LEU A 106 -0.16 9.01 -13.12
N ALA A 107 0.25 9.58 -11.97
CA ALA A 107 -0.48 10.63 -11.28
C ALA A 107 -0.64 11.87 -12.17
N GLN A 108 0.38 12.23 -12.95
CA GLN A 108 0.32 13.32 -13.91
C GLN A 108 -0.66 13.02 -15.06
N GLN A 109 -0.62 11.81 -15.60
CA GLN A 109 -1.56 11.37 -16.64
C GLN A 109 -3.02 11.48 -16.18
N ASP A 110 -3.29 11.12 -14.94
CA ASP A 110 -4.64 11.08 -14.36
C ASP A 110 -5.09 12.42 -13.76
N ASN A 111 -4.25 13.47 -13.82
CA ASN A 111 -4.46 14.77 -13.16
C ASN A 111 -4.75 14.61 -11.65
N TYR A 112 -3.93 13.80 -10.97
CA TYR A 112 -4.10 13.51 -9.55
C TYR A 112 -3.98 14.78 -8.69
N PRO A 113 -4.94 15.04 -7.78
CA PRO A 113 -5.02 16.32 -7.06
C PRO A 113 -3.89 16.57 -6.05
N LEU A 114 -3.18 15.53 -5.61
CA LEU A 114 -2.05 15.66 -4.68
C LEU A 114 -0.69 15.72 -5.41
N LEU A 115 -0.69 15.80 -6.74
CA LEU A 115 0.54 16.01 -7.49
C LEU A 115 0.98 17.47 -7.36
N GLU A 116 2.19 17.68 -6.84
CA GLU A 116 2.74 19.00 -6.57
C GLU A 116 3.94 19.31 -7.46
N LYS A 117 4.39 20.57 -7.44
CA LYS A 117 5.65 21.00 -8.04
C LYS A 117 6.59 21.52 -6.99
N ASP A 118 7.86 21.15 -7.09
CA ASP A 118 8.91 21.70 -6.26
C ASP A 118 9.34 23.11 -6.73
N GLU A 119 10.38 23.67 -6.09
CA GLU A 119 10.93 24.99 -6.43
C GLU A 119 11.55 25.05 -7.83
N ALA A 120 12.01 23.91 -8.36
CA ALA A 120 12.55 23.78 -9.71
C ALA A 120 11.44 23.60 -10.78
N GLY A 121 10.20 23.36 -10.34
CA GLY A 121 9.04 23.10 -11.19
C GLY A 121 8.88 21.63 -11.60
N GLU A 122 9.64 20.72 -10.98
CA GLU A 122 9.54 19.27 -11.17
C GLU A 122 8.35 18.72 -10.39
N TYR A 123 7.62 17.77 -11.00
CA TYR A 123 6.47 17.16 -10.38
C TYR A 123 6.89 16.09 -9.37
N TYR A 124 6.24 16.08 -8.20
CA TYR A 124 6.45 15.07 -7.17
C TYR A 124 5.15 14.72 -6.44
N LEU A 125 5.14 13.57 -5.77
CA LEU A 125 4.06 13.14 -4.88
C LEU A 125 4.55 13.25 -3.44
N PRO A 126 3.86 13.98 -2.54
CA PRO A 126 4.33 14.16 -1.16
C PRO A 126 4.57 12.86 -0.38
N ASN A 127 3.85 11.79 -0.71
CA ASN A 127 3.96 10.49 -0.04
C ASN A 127 4.74 9.46 -0.87
N ASP A 128 5.33 9.83 -2.01
CA ASP A 128 6.10 8.95 -2.92
C ASP A 128 5.37 7.70 -3.46
N TYR A 129 4.04 7.59 -3.24
CA TYR A 129 3.20 6.55 -3.82
C TYR A 129 1.97 7.11 -4.52
N TYR A 130 1.45 6.35 -5.48
CA TYR A 130 0.18 6.61 -6.15
C TYR A 130 -0.71 5.37 -6.14
N LEU A 131 -1.85 5.48 -5.47
CA LEU A 131 -2.90 4.46 -5.52
C LEU A 131 -3.84 4.75 -6.69
N ARG A 132 -3.76 3.91 -7.71
CA ARG A 132 -4.53 4.05 -8.94
C ARG A 132 -5.69 3.05 -8.95
N ASN A 133 -6.91 3.56 -9.10
CA ASN A 133 -8.08 2.73 -9.36
C ASN A 133 -8.41 2.75 -10.85
N ASN A 134 -7.89 1.77 -11.59
CA ASN A 134 -8.14 1.61 -13.02
C ASN A 134 -9.58 1.12 -13.33
N ASN A 135 -10.28 0.57 -12.34
CA ASN A 135 -11.60 -0.01 -12.52
C ASN A 135 -12.46 0.13 -11.25
N THR A 136 -13.30 1.15 -11.21
CA THR A 136 -14.19 1.47 -10.09
C THR A 136 -15.32 0.47 -9.85
N LYS A 137 -15.36 -0.64 -10.60
CA LYS A 137 -16.34 -1.70 -10.41
C LYS A 137 -16.04 -2.48 -9.14
N LEU A 138 -16.87 -2.23 -8.13
CA LEU A 138 -16.88 -2.99 -6.88
C LEU A 138 -17.09 -4.49 -7.11
N ARG A 139 -16.39 -5.29 -6.32
CA ARG A 139 -16.42 -6.75 -6.38
C ARG A 139 -16.91 -7.30 -5.06
N SER A 140 -17.97 -8.12 -5.14
CA SER A 140 -18.49 -8.82 -3.97
C SER A 140 -17.71 -10.12 -3.80
N LEU A 141 -17.02 -10.23 -2.67
CA LEU A 141 -16.15 -11.35 -2.35
C LEU A 141 -16.68 -12.07 -1.11
N THR A 142 -16.69 -13.40 -1.14
CA THR A 142 -17.17 -14.21 -0.01
C THR A 142 -16.01 -14.53 0.92
N LEU A 143 -16.20 -14.28 2.21
CA LEU A 143 -15.26 -14.67 3.25
C LEU A 143 -15.43 -16.15 3.58
N SER A 144 -14.30 -16.86 3.72
CA SER A 144 -14.29 -18.20 4.30
C SER A 144 -14.71 -18.14 5.77
N PRO A 145 -15.36 -19.17 6.34
CA PRO A 145 -15.71 -19.21 7.77
C PRO A 145 -14.51 -19.08 8.72
N ASP A 146 -13.32 -19.45 8.25
CA ASP A 146 -12.03 -19.39 8.91
C ASP A 146 -11.13 -18.26 8.37
N CYS A 147 -11.72 -17.26 7.69
CA CYS A 147 -10.97 -16.13 7.16
C CYS A 147 -10.26 -15.37 8.29
N LEU A 148 -8.95 -15.22 8.16
CA LEU A 148 -8.15 -14.38 9.06
C LEU A 148 -8.26 -12.92 8.61
N ILE A 149 -8.54 -12.01 9.54
CA ILE A 149 -8.61 -10.57 9.23
C ILE A 149 -7.66 -9.86 10.17
N GLU A 150 -6.59 -9.30 9.62
CA GLU A 150 -5.53 -8.61 10.35
C GLU A 150 -5.60 -7.12 10.04
N VAL A 151 -5.64 -6.29 11.08
CA VAL A 151 -5.67 -4.83 10.96
C VAL A 151 -4.52 -4.20 11.71
N LEU A 152 -4.11 -3.02 11.28
CA LEU A 152 -3.09 -2.25 11.98
C LEU A 152 -3.75 -1.56 13.18
N PRO A 153 -3.31 -1.85 14.42
CA PRO A 153 -3.88 -1.21 15.58
C PRO A 153 -3.48 0.28 15.57
N PRO A 154 -4.37 1.17 16.05
CA PRO A 154 -4.16 2.61 15.96
C PRO A 154 -2.91 3.11 16.71
N GLU A 155 -2.43 2.36 17.70
CA GLU A 155 -1.22 2.70 18.47
C GLU A 155 0.01 1.86 18.07
N GLY A 156 -0.12 1.01 17.05
CA GLY A 156 0.95 0.13 16.58
C GLY A 156 1.77 0.73 15.43
N GLY A 157 3.02 0.25 15.28
CA GLY A 157 3.82 0.49 14.08
C GLY A 157 3.47 -0.48 12.95
N ALA A 158 4.16 -0.39 11.82
CA ALA A 158 3.94 -1.24 10.62
C ALA A 158 3.96 -2.76 10.88
N GLU A 159 4.63 -3.20 11.95
CA GLU A 159 4.74 -4.61 12.36
C GLU A 159 3.61 -5.07 13.29
N ALA A 160 2.77 -4.14 13.77
CA ALA A 160 1.71 -4.47 14.71
C ALA A 160 0.46 -4.86 13.93
N THR A 161 -0.04 -6.07 14.18
CA THR A 161 -1.31 -6.55 13.62
C THR A 161 -2.22 -7.04 14.74
N GLU A 162 -3.51 -6.75 14.61
CA GLU A 162 -4.59 -7.26 15.46
C GLU A 162 -5.52 -8.12 14.61
N VAL A 163 -5.81 -9.34 15.09
CA VAL A 163 -6.77 -10.23 14.44
C VAL A 163 -8.18 -9.87 14.89
N ILE A 164 -9.05 -9.55 13.94
CA ILE A 164 -10.43 -9.13 14.19
C ILE A 164 -11.45 -10.02 13.47
N THR A 165 -12.72 -9.85 13.82
CA THR A 165 -13.85 -10.50 13.15
C THR A 165 -14.40 -9.67 12.00
N ALA A 166 -15.17 -10.30 11.10
CA ALA A 166 -15.87 -9.57 10.02
C ALA A 166 -16.86 -8.51 10.55
N ALA A 167 -17.41 -8.72 11.75
CA ALA A 167 -18.29 -7.74 12.39
C ALA A 167 -17.53 -6.49 12.87
N GLU A 168 -16.32 -6.68 13.39
CA GLU A 168 -15.44 -5.56 13.76
C GLU A 168 -14.91 -4.84 12.52
N LEU A 169 -14.50 -5.57 11.48
CA LEU A 169 -14.10 -4.99 10.20
C LEU A 169 -15.21 -4.11 9.62
N ARG A 170 -16.46 -4.56 9.71
CA ARG A 170 -17.62 -3.75 9.31
C ARG A 170 -17.65 -2.40 10.04
N GLY A 171 -17.44 -2.40 11.36
CA GLY A 171 -17.43 -1.18 12.16
C GLY A 171 -16.32 -0.21 11.74
N PHE A 172 -15.13 -0.72 11.41
CA PHE A 172 -14.04 0.13 10.90
C PHE A 172 -14.36 0.73 9.53
N VAL A 173 -14.86 -0.09 8.60
CA VAL A 173 -15.13 0.31 7.22
C VAL A 173 -16.30 1.31 7.10
N GLU A 174 -17.24 1.30 8.06
CA GLU A 174 -18.31 2.30 8.15
C GLU A 174 -17.78 3.70 8.51
N ILE A 175 -16.62 3.80 9.16
CA ILE A 175 -15.98 5.08 9.50
C ILE A 175 -15.03 5.51 8.38
N GLU A 176 -14.16 4.60 7.95
CA GLU A 176 -13.14 4.86 6.94
C GLU A 176 -12.83 3.59 6.14
N LYS A 177 -12.71 3.74 4.81
CA LYS A 177 -12.32 2.64 3.93
C LYS A 177 -10.93 2.14 4.32
N ARG A 178 -10.75 0.83 4.30
CA ARG A 178 -9.47 0.20 4.67
C ARG A 178 -8.80 -0.40 3.45
N LEU A 179 -7.55 -0.03 3.20
CA LEU A 179 -6.73 -0.65 2.16
C LEU A 179 -6.22 -2.00 2.69
N MET A 180 -6.55 -3.07 1.98
CA MET A 180 -6.28 -4.43 2.43
C MET A 180 -5.64 -5.24 1.29
N GLU A 181 -4.68 -6.07 1.65
CA GLU A 181 -4.25 -7.20 0.84
C GLU A 181 -5.28 -8.33 0.93
N LEU A 182 -5.70 -8.83 -0.22
CA LEU A 182 -6.67 -9.89 -0.35
C LEU A 182 -5.96 -11.23 -0.58
N HIS A 183 -6.21 -12.20 0.31
CA HIS A 183 -5.68 -13.56 0.18
C HIS A 183 -6.81 -14.53 -0.15
N PHE A 184 -6.68 -15.21 -1.29
CA PHE A 184 -7.68 -16.15 -1.78
C PHE A 184 -7.28 -17.61 -1.52
N ASP A 185 -8.29 -18.47 -1.43
CA ASP A 185 -8.06 -19.91 -1.48
C ASP A 185 -7.46 -20.34 -2.83
N LYS A 186 -6.98 -21.59 -2.92
CA LYS A 186 -6.38 -22.13 -4.15
C LYS A 186 -7.33 -22.08 -5.36
N SER A 187 -8.64 -21.96 -5.14
CA SER A 187 -9.63 -21.84 -6.21
C SER A 187 -9.82 -20.40 -6.70
N GLY A 188 -9.34 -19.40 -5.96
CA GLY A 188 -9.52 -17.98 -6.26
C GLY A 188 -10.94 -17.47 -6.01
N THR A 189 -11.78 -18.23 -5.30
CA THR A 189 -13.21 -17.92 -5.18
C THR A 189 -13.61 -17.40 -3.81
N ARG A 190 -12.82 -17.71 -2.76
CA ARG A 190 -13.09 -17.29 -1.39
C ARG A 190 -11.88 -16.60 -0.80
N LEU A 191 -12.14 -15.54 -0.04
CA LEU A 191 -11.12 -14.91 0.79
C LEU A 191 -10.86 -15.78 2.01
N ILE A 192 -9.61 -16.17 2.18
CA ILE A 192 -9.11 -16.87 3.37
C ILE A 192 -8.32 -15.93 4.29
N GLY A 193 -7.95 -14.76 3.79
CA GLY A 193 -7.22 -13.75 4.54
C GLY A 193 -7.51 -12.34 4.03
N LEU A 194 -7.49 -11.39 4.95
CA LEU A 194 -7.45 -9.96 4.70
C LEU A 194 -6.39 -9.38 5.64
N THR A 195 -5.41 -8.68 5.10
CA THR A 195 -4.38 -8.02 5.92
C THR A 195 -4.33 -6.54 5.54
N GLU A 196 -4.49 -5.66 6.52
CA GLU A 196 -4.44 -4.22 6.28
C GLU A 196 -3.06 -3.82 5.77
N PHE A 197 -3.05 -3.10 4.65
CA PHE A 197 -1.82 -2.69 4.00
C PHE A 197 -1.32 -1.38 4.62
N PHE A 198 -0.09 -1.40 5.15
CA PHE A 198 0.58 -0.20 5.63
C PHE A 198 1.09 0.61 4.43
N LEU A 199 0.66 1.87 4.33
CA LEU A 199 1.27 2.83 3.41
C LEU A 199 2.47 3.48 4.11
N PRO A 200 3.67 3.41 3.51
CA PRO A 200 4.91 3.93 4.11
C PRO A 200 4.93 5.46 4.23
#